data_AF-A0A1F3T2B1-F1
#
_entry.id   AF-A0A1F3T2B1-F1
#
_cell.length_a   1.000
_cell.length_b   1.000
_cell.length_c   1.000
_cell.angle_alpha   90.00
_cell.angle_beta   90.00
_cell.angle_gamma   90.00
#
_symmetry.space_group_name_H-M   'P 1'
#
loop_
_entity.id
_entity.type
_entity.pdbx_description
1 polymer ?
#
loop_
_entity_poly.entity_id
_entity_poly.type
_entity_poly.pdbx_seq_one_letter_code
_entity_poly.pdbx_strand_id
1 'polypeptide(L)'
;MKKRIKLVISDLHLGPGRFLEDGRLNLLEEFYFDDRFSEFLHYYTTGVWADCHVELILNGDIFNYLQTDYKGHYLTVITEGITLVKTQRIVRGHPLFFSALCEFVRGGNEVTFIVGNHDQGLLWPSVRNFLNETIGANVRYKNIVYYFDGIHIEHGNMHEASNRADPRKFFLKKNLPEPILNLPFGSFFFVEFVMKLKHHLPHIDKVRPFQSMIRWGLIFDTLFTVKSVYYLLKYFIKSVMAKGSKRSWEFRRLIKIFFESTIFPDLSEAARRILKEERIHTVIFGHTHVYQYRQFTNEKEYFNTGTWTEVTSLDMSSLGRITKLTYVLIEYPDEGSTRPRSRLKEWRGYHRIEDDIAI
;
A
#
# COMPACT_ATOMS: atom_id res chain seq x y z
N MET A 1 -33.27 -2.68 -10.03
CA MET A 1 -31.93 -2.06 -9.97
C MET A 1 -30.93 -3.15 -9.64
N LYS A 2 -29.77 -3.21 -10.31
CA LYS A 2 -28.73 -4.20 -9.97
C LYS A 2 -28.24 -3.96 -8.53
N LYS A 3 -28.08 -5.03 -7.76
CA LYS A 3 -27.53 -4.96 -6.39
C LYS A 3 -26.12 -4.36 -6.46
N ARG A 4 -25.77 -3.47 -5.54
CA ARG A 4 -24.48 -2.78 -5.54
C ARG A 4 -23.59 -3.32 -4.44
N ILE A 5 -22.33 -3.59 -4.78
CA ILE A 5 -21.30 -3.92 -3.80
C ILE A 5 -20.01 -3.17 -4.11
N LYS A 6 -19.16 -3.01 -3.10
CA LYS A 6 -17.80 -2.49 -3.27
C LYS A 6 -16.80 -3.37 -2.54
N LEU A 7 -15.64 -3.55 -3.15
CA LEU A 7 -14.54 -4.36 -2.64
C LEU A 7 -13.37 -3.43 -2.37
N VAL A 8 -12.84 -3.40 -1.15
CA VAL A 8 -11.69 -2.56 -0.80
C VAL A 8 -10.51 -3.43 -0.45
N ILE A 9 -9.43 -3.30 -1.22
CA ILE A 9 -8.12 -3.93 -0.97
C ILE A 9 -7.04 -2.86 -0.97
N SER A 10 -5.90 -3.13 -0.33
CA SER A 10 -4.80 -2.18 -0.15
C SER A 10 -3.48 -2.93 -0.01
N ASP A 11 -2.37 -2.20 -0.12
CA ASP A 11 -1.03 -2.68 0.25
C ASP A 11 -0.67 -3.98 -0.50
N LEU A 12 -0.84 -3.96 -1.82
CA LEU A 12 -0.46 -5.07 -2.69
C LEU A 12 1.03 -5.03 -3.03
N HIS A 13 1.60 -3.82 -3.17
CA HIS A 13 3.01 -3.56 -3.47
C HIS A 13 3.54 -4.27 -4.73
N LEU A 14 2.78 -4.25 -5.84
CA LEU A 14 3.22 -4.81 -7.13
C LEU A 14 4.55 -4.19 -7.57
N GLY A 15 5.56 -5.04 -7.72
CA GLY A 15 6.86 -4.72 -8.30
C GLY A 15 6.95 -5.10 -9.78
N PRO A 16 8.17 -5.25 -10.33
CA PRO A 16 8.39 -5.69 -11.71
C PRO A 16 8.01 -7.14 -12.03
N GLY A 17 7.46 -7.89 -11.07
CA GLY A 17 7.13 -9.31 -11.19
C GLY A 17 8.18 -10.22 -10.55
N ARG A 18 7.80 -11.50 -10.41
CA ARG A 18 8.59 -12.57 -9.76
C ARG A 18 9.93 -12.84 -10.45
N PHE A 19 10.01 -12.62 -11.75
CA PHE A 19 11.21 -12.88 -12.56
C PHE A 19 11.72 -11.59 -13.20
N LEU A 20 13.02 -11.38 -13.13
CA LEU A 20 13.71 -10.32 -13.86
C LEU A 20 13.74 -10.65 -15.36
N GLU A 21 14.06 -9.66 -16.20
CA GLU A 21 14.15 -9.82 -17.66
C GLU A 21 15.18 -10.88 -18.09
N ASP A 22 16.16 -11.19 -17.24
CA ASP A 22 17.17 -12.24 -17.46
C ASP A 22 16.76 -13.63 -16.90
N GLY A 23 15.53 -13.77 -16.41
CA GLY A 23 14.97 -15.01 -15.86
C GLY A 23 15.35 -15.31 -14.42
N ARG A 24 16.20 -14.50 -13.77
CA ARG A 24 16.50 -14.67 -12.35
C ARG A 24 15.30 -14.32 -11.47
N LEU A 25 15.20 -14.96 -10.31
CA LEU A 25 14.20 -14.63 -9.30
C LEU A 25 14.42 -13.19 -8.81
N ASN A 26 13.35 -12.40 -8.81
CA ASN A 26 13.31 -11.08 -8.22
C ASN A 26 13.01 -11.18 -6.72
N LEU A 27 14.05 -11.21 -5.89
CA LEU A 27 13.93 -11.28 -4.42
C LEU A 27 13.27 -10.05 -3.79
N LEU A 28 13.06 -8.99 -4.59
CA LEU A 28 12.39 -7.77 -4.17
C LEU A 28 10.96 -7.69 -4.69
N GLU A 29 10.43 -8.74 -5.32
CA GLU A 29 8.99 -8.82 -5.54
C GLU A 29 8.27 -9.07 -4.21
N GLU A 30 7.13 -8.43 -4.00
CA GLU A 30 6.33 -8.59 -2.78
C GLU A 30 4.93 -9.14 -3.08
N PHE A 31 4.47 -9.01 -4.31
CA PHE A 31 3.18 -9.51 -4.77
C PHE A 31 3.34 -10.78 -5.61
N TYR A 32 2.77 -11.88 -5.09
CA TYR A 32 2.82 -13.20 -5.73
C TYR A 32 1.43 -13.75 -6.08
N PHE A 33 0.39 -12.93 -5.97
CA PHE A 33 -1.00 -13.37 -5.89
C PHE A 33 -1.83 -12.97 -7.11
N ASP A 34 -1.20 -12.83 -8.29
CA ASP A 34 -1.89 -12.56 -9.56
C ASP A 34 -3.08 -13.50 -9.80
N ASP A 35 -2.87 -14.81 -9.64
CA ASP A 35 -3.93 -15.80 -9.83
C ASP A 35 -5.06 -15.61 -8.83
N ARG A 36 -4.72 -15.42 -7.55
CA ARG A 36 -5.72 -15.24 -6.48
C ARG A 36 -6.49 -13.94 -6.64
N PHE A 37 -5.86 -12.89 -7.17
CA PHE A 37 -6.51 -11.64 -7.52
C PHE A 37 -7.48 -11.80 -8.69
N SER A 38 -7.06 -12.51 -9.75
CA SER A 38 -7.93 -12.84 -10.87
C SER A 38 -9.16 -13.66 -10.42
N GLU A 39 -8.95 -14.72 -9.62
CA GLU A 39 -10.03 -15.51 -9.01
C GLU A 39 -10.95 -14.66 -8.15
N PHE A 40 -10.41 -13.71 -7.38
CA PHE A 40 -11.18 -12.81 -6.54
C PHE A 40 -12.16 -11.94 -7.35
N LEU A 41 -11.70 -11.34 -8.45
CA LEU A 41 -12.56 -10.56 -9.32
C LEU A 41 -13.58 -11.44 -10.05
N HIS A 42 -13.16 -12.61 -10.51
CA HIS A 42 -14.05 -13.57 -11.15
C HIS A 42 -15.18 -14.01 -10.20
N TYR A 43 -14.87 -14.31 -8.94
CA TYR A 43 -15.86 -14.69 -7.94
C TYR A 43 -16.92 -13.61 -7.73
N TYR A 44 -16.52 -12.34 -7.62
CA TYR A 44 -17.45 -11.23 -7.41
C TYR A 44 -18.15 -10.74 -8.68
N THR A 45 -17.92 -11.37 -9.83
CA THR A 45 -18.61 -11.05 -11.10
C THR A 45 -19.37 -12.24 -11.68
N THR A 46 -19.45 -13.37 -10.96
CA THR A 46 -20.11 -14.59 -11.41
C THR A 46 -21.04 -15.18 -10.34
N GLY A 47 -21.82 -16.18 -10.73
CA GLY A 47 -22.74 -16.87 -9.82
C GLY A 47 -23.72 -15.91 -9.16
N VAL A 48 -23.76 -15.92 -7.83
CA VAL A 48 -24.65 -15.04 -7.03
C VAL A 48 -24.35 -13.55 -7.19
N TRP A 49 -23.18 -13.19 -7.72
CA TRP A 49 -22.76 -11.81 -7.95
C TRP A 49 -22.87 -11.37 -9.42
N ALA A 50 -23.31 -12.23 -10.33
CA ALA A 50 -23.35 -11.93 -11.78
C ALA A 50 -24.20 -10.70 -12.12
N ASP A 51 -25.30 -10.50 -11.39
CA ASP A 51 -26.21 -9.37 -11.57
C ASP A 51 -25.87 -8.17 -10.66
N CYS A 52 -24.76 -8.24 -9.91
CA CYS A 52 -24.32 -7.13 -9.09
C CYS A 52 -23.50 -6.13 -9.90
N HIS A 53 -23.64 -4.85 -9.56
CA HIS A 53 -22.71 -3.82 -9.98
C HIS A 53 -21.61 -3.69 -8.93
N VAL A 54 -20.38 -4.02 -9.32
CA VAL A 54 -19.23 -4.05 -8.40
C VAL A 54 -18.31 -2.86 -8.64
N GLU A 55 -17.85 -2.24 -7.56
CA GLU A 55 -16.69 -1.36 -7.61
C GLU A 55 -15.52 -1.96 -6.84
N LEU A 56 -14.37 -2.10 -7.50
CA LEU A 56 -13.10 -2.40 -6.86
C LEU A 56 -12.39 -1.10 -6.47
N ILE A 57 -12.12 -0.94 -5.18
CA ILE A 57 -11.39 0.18 -4.60
C ILE A 57 -10.01 -0.31 -4.19
N LEU A 58 -9.00 0.17 -4.89
CA LEU A 58 -7.59 -0.09 -4.66
C LEU A 58 -7.04 1.03 -3.76
N ASN A 59 -7.05 0.81 -2.44
CA ASN A 59 -6.87 1.81 -1.38
C ASN A 59 -5.40 2.14 -1.03
N GLY A 60 -4.58 2.35 -2.06
CA GLY A 60 -3.19 2.76 -1.88
C GLY A 60 -2.21 1.61 -1.64
N ASP A 61 -0.95 1.96 -1.82
CA ASP A 61 0.20 1.07 -1.89
C ASP A 61 -0.03 -0.15 -2.79
N ILE A 62 -0.61 0.11 -3.96
CA ILE A 62 -0.86 -0.90 -5.00
C ILE A 62 0.43 -1.17 -5.77
N PHE A 63 1.18 -0.13 -6.12
CA PHE A 63 2.42 -0.18 -6.86
C PHE A 63 3.60 0.14 -5.97
N ASN A 64 4.67 -0.65 -6.05
CA ASN A 64 5.87 -0.41 -5.27
C ASN A 64 6.91 0.43 -6.04
N TYR A 65 6.57 1.68 -6.37
CA TYR A 65 7.43 2.56 -7.17
C TYR A 65 8.78 2.89 -6.48
N LEU A 66 8.82 2.88 -5.15
CA LEU A 66 10.04 3.16 -4.38
C LEU A 66 11.04 1.99 -4.44
N GLN A 67 10.54 0.75 -4.49
CA GLN A 67 11.33 -0.49 -4.60
C GLN A 67 11.55 -0.93 -6.05
N THR A 68 10.88 -0.30 -7.02
CA THR A 68 11.15 -0.58 -8.43
C THR A 68 12.37 0.23 -8.88
N ASP A 69 13.41 -0.44 -9.39
CA ASP A 69 14.60 0.24 -9.89
C ASP A 69 14.32 0.99 -11.20
N TYR A 70 15.16 1.97 -11.52
CA TYR A 70 15.25 2.56 -12.86
C TYR A 70 16.67 2.37 -13.38
N LYS A 71 16.84 1.48 -14.37
CA LYS A 71 18.14 1.14 -14.98
C LYS A 71 19.18 0.70 -13.93
N GLY A 72 18.77 -0.13 -12.97
CA GLY A 72 19.63 -0.63 -11.88
C GLY A 72 19.79 0.32 -10.70
N HIS A 73 19.11 1.47 -10.68
CA HIS A 73 19.23 2.47 -9.62
C HIS A 73 17.90 2.76 -8.92
N TYR A 74 17.92 2.76 -7.58
CA TYR A 74 16.80 3.26 -6.77
C TYR A 74 16.93 4.77 -6.59
N LEU A 75 15.96 5.50 -7.12
CA LEU A 75 16.01 6.96 -7.24
C LEU A 75 15.13 7.62 -6.17
N THR A 76 15.60 8.73 -5.61
CA THR A 76 14.81 9.64 -4.77
C THR A 76 14.30 10.88 -5.52
N VAL A 77 14.79 11.07 -6.75
CA VAL A 77 14.32 12.10 -7.68
C VAL A 77 13.45 11.41 -8.71
N ILE A 78 12.14 11.56 -8.57
CA ILE A 78 11.14 10.85 -9.37
C ILE A 78 10.42 11.83 -10.28
N THR A 79 10.69 11.72 -11.58
CA THR A 79 10.02 12.47 -12.64
C THR A 79 8.86 11.66 -13.22
N GLU A 80 8.06 12.31 -14.07
CA GLU A 80 6.98 11.65 -14.79
C GLU A 80 7.48 10.51 -15.68
N GLY A 81 8.49 10.77 -16.51
CA GLY A 81 9.06 9.76 -17.41
C GLY A 81 9.68 8.56 -16.68
N ILE A 82 10.36 8.79 -15.56
CA ILE A 82 10.89 7.71 -14.71
C ILE A 82 9.74 6.85 -14.19
N THR A 83 8.68 7.48 -13.67
CA THR A 83 7.52 6.75 -13.15
C THR A 83 6.87 5.91 -14.22
N LEU A 84 6.64 6.48 -15.42
CA LEU A 84 6.03 5.77 -16.53
C LEU A 84 6.80 4.50 -16.91
N VAL A 85 8.14 4.58 -16.99
CA VAL A 85 8.97 3.40 -17.26
C VAL A 85 8.83 2.34 -16.17
N LYS A 86 8.76 2.75 -14.89
CA LYS A 86 8.51 1.82 -13.78
C LYS A 86 7.12 1.18 -13.89
N THR A 87 6.07 1.96 -14.18
CA THR A 87 4.70 1.45 -14.38
C THR A 87 4.65 0.43 -15.52
N GLN A 88 5.31 0.70 -16.64
CA GLN A 88 5.40 -0.23 -17.77
C GLN A 88 6.09 -1.55 -17.39
N ARG A 89 7.11 -1.52 -16.52
CA ARG A 89 7.75 -2.73 -16.01
C ARG A 89 6.83 -3.51 -15.08
N ILE A 90 6.14 -2.84 -14.17
CA ILE A 90 5.16 -3.47 -13.28
C ILE A 90 4.04 -4.14 -14.08
N VAL A 91 3.48 -3.44 -15.09
CA VAL A 91 2.46 -4.02 -15.98
C VAL A 91 2.96 -5.26 -16.71
N ARG A 92 4.20 -5.24 -17.21
CA ARG A 92 4.82 -6.40 -17.86
C ARG A 92 5.07 -7.56 -16.89
N GLY A 93 5.33 -7.27 -15.61
CA GLY A 93 5.55 -8.26 -14.56
C GLY A 93 4.28 -8.98 -14.10
N HIS A 94 3.12 -8.35 -14.27
CA HIS A 94 1.84 -8.81 -13.74
C HIS A 94 0.74 -8.86 -14.81
N PRO A 95 0.94 -9.56 -15.95
CA PRO A 95 -0.01 -9.54 -17.06
C PRO A 95 -1.40 -10.03 -16.66
N LEU A 96 -1.47 -11.03 -15.78
CA LEU A 96 -2.73 -11.61 -15.30
C LEU A 96 -3.52 -10.64 -14.40
N PHE A 97 -2.85 -9.89 -13.52
CA PHE A 97 -3.48 -8.84 -12.72
C PHE A 97 -4.20 -7.82 -13.62
N PHE A 98 -3.51 -7.32 -14.65
CA PHE A 98 -4.07 -6.30 -15.54
C PHE A 98 -5.10 -6.85 -16.52
N SER A 99 -4.95 -8.09 -17.00
CA SER A 99 -5.98 -8.72 -17.82
C SER A 99 -7.28 -8.93 -17.03
N ALA A 100 -7.18 -9.34 -15.75
CA ALA A 100 -8.33 -9.48 -14.86
C ALA A 100 -9.03 -8.15 -14.62
N LEU A 101 -8.29 -7.05 -14.43
CA LEU A 101 -8.87 -5.70 -14.35
C LEU A 101 -9.60 -5.33 -15.65
N CYS A 102 -9.02 -5.66 -16.80
CA CYS A 102 -9.61 -5.38 -18.11
C CYS A 102 -10.95 -6.12 -18.32
N GLU A 103 -10.99 -7.41 -18.00
CA GLU A 103 -12.22 -8.21 -18.03
C GLU A 103 -13.26 -7.68 -17.05
N PHE A 104 -12.84 -7.31 -15.84
CA PHE A 104 -13.70 -6.76 -14.80
C PHE A 104 -14.41 -5.48 -15.26
N VAL A 105 -13.68 -4.52 -15.84
CA VAL A 105 -14.29 -3.28 -16.35
C VAL A 105 -15.14 -3.50 -17.61
N ARG A 106 -14.77 -4.45 -18.48
CA ARG A 106 -15.59 -4.84 -19.65
C ARG A 106 -16.95 -5.42 -19.24
N GLY A 107 -17.01 -6.09 -18.09
CA GLY A 107 -18.26 -6.55 -17.46
C GLY A 107 -19.18 -5.42 -16.96
N GLY A 108 -18.78 -4.15 -17.12
CA GLY A 108 -19.53 -2.99 -16.63
C GLY A 108 -19.29 -2.65 -15.16
N ASN A 109 -18.22 -3.18 -14.57
CA ASN A 109 -17.79 -2.87 -13.20
C ASN A 109 -16.81 -1.70 -13.18
N GLU A 110 -16.58 -1.14 -12.00
CA GLU A 110 -15.79 0.07 -11.83
C GLU A 110 -14.51 -0.18 -11.02
N VAL A 111 -13.43 0.51 -11.37
CA VAL A 111 -12.18 0.48 -10.61
C VAL A 111 -11.85 1.90 -10.14
N THR A 112 -11.51 2.03 -8.86
CA THR A 112 -11.06 3.29 -8.26
C THR A 112 -9.72 3.08 -7.55
N PHE A 113 -8.70 3.83 -7.95
CA PHE A 113 -7.43 3.92 -7.24
C PHE A 113 -7.46 5.06 -6.23
N ILE A 114 -7.00 4.81 -5.01
CA ILE A 114 -6.66 5.83 -4.01
C ILE A 114 -5.14 5.85 -3.88
N VAL A 115 -4.52 7.03 -3.88
CA VAL A 115 -3.05 7.14 -3.86
C VAL A 115 -2.51 6.97 -2.45
N GLY A 116 -1.72 5.90 -2.24
CA GLY A 116 -0.88 5.68 -1.05
C GLY A 116 0.50 6.36 -1.12
N ASN A 117 1.36 6.13 -0.13
CA ASN A 117 2.71 6.71 -0.09
C ASN A 117 3.67 6.07 -1.08
N HIS A 118 3.51 4.80 -1.44
CA HIS A 118 4.26 4.14 -2.52
C HIS A 118 3.71 4.49 -3.90
N ASP A 119 2.43 4.84 -3.99
CA ASP A 119 1.70 5.10 -5.23
C ASP A 119 1.77 6.53 -5.78
N GLN A 120 2.60 7.41 -5.21
CA GLN A 120 2.61 8.83 -5.61
C GLN A 120 2.85 9.05 -7.12
N GLY A 121 3.41 8.06 -7.80
CA GLY A 121 3.49 7.99 -9.25
C GLY A 121 2.13 8.12 -9.99
N LEU A 122 1.04 7.68 -9.37
CA LEU A 122 -0.33 7.83 -9.87
C LEU A 122 -0.83 9.28 -9.91
N LEU A 123 -0.05 10.24 -9.42
CA LEU A 123 -0.37 11.66 -9.59
C LEU A 123 0.01 12.18 -10.99
N TRP A 124 0.84 11.45 -11.73
CA TRP A 124 1.27 11.83 -13.07
C TRP A 124 0.21 11.52 -14.13
N PRO A 125 -0.15 12.48 -15.01
CA PRO A 125 -1.10 12.25 -16.09
C PRO A 125 -0.71 11.10 -17.02
N SER A 126 0.56 11.01 -17.44
CA SER A 126 1.00 9.96 -18.37
C SER A 126 0.86 8.55 -17.78
N VAL A 127 1.08 8.41 -16.47
CA VAL A 127 0.90 7.14 -15.75
C VAL A 127 -0.57 6.75 -15.72
N ARG A 128 -1.48 7.69 -15.44
CA ARG A 128 -2.94 7.43 -15.49
C ARG A 128 -3.41 7.06 -16.89
N ASN A 129 -2.93 7.78 -17.91
CA ASN A 129 -3.29 7.50 -19.29
C ASN A 129 -2.83 6.10 -19.71
N PHE A 130 -1.58 5.74 -19.41
CA PHE A 130 -1.05 4.41 -19.69
C PHE A 130 -1.81 3.30 -18.95
N LEU A 131 -2.18 3.51 -17.68
CA LEU A 131 -3.00 2.56 -16.93
C LEU A 131 -4.42 2.44 -17.49
N ASN A 132 -5.05 3.55 -17.87
CA ASN A 132 -6.37 3.53 -18.52
C ASN A 132 -6.34 2.75 -19.84
N GLU A 133 -5.30 2.96 -20.66
CA GLU A 133 -5.09 2.21 -21.91
C GLU A 133 -4.88 0.72 -21.62
N THR A 134 -4.06 0.38 -20.63
CA THR A 134 -3.78 -1.00 -20.22
C THR A 134 -5.04 -1.72 -19.71
N ILE A 135 -5.83 -1.04 -18.89
CA ILE A 135 -7.09 -1.58 -18.34
C ILE A 135 -8.20 -1.56 -19.41
N GLY A 136 -8.08 -0.74 -20.45
CA GLY A 136 -9.09 -0.59 -21.50
C GLY A 136 -10.30 0.25 -21.10
N ALA A 137 -10.18 1.07 -20.05
CA ALA A 137 -11.23 1.96 -19.57
C ALA A 137 -10.67 3.16 -18.81
N ASN A 138 -11.41 4.26 -18.77
CA ASN A 138 -11.09 5.41 -17.92
C ASN A 138 -11.49 5.13 -16.46
N VAL A 139 -10.56 4.60 -15.68
CA VAL A 139 -10.80 4.30 -14.25
C VAL A 139 -10.74 5.57 -13.40
N ARG A 140 -11.20 5.48 -12.15
CA ARG A 140 -11.22 6.62 -11.23
C ARG A 140 -9.94 6.69 -10.41
N TYR A 141 -9.49 7.91 -10.14
CA TYR A 141 -8.34 8.19 -9.28
C TYR A 141 -8.73 9.19 -8.19
N LYS A 142 -8.36 8.88 -6.95
CA LYS A 142 -8.55 9.71 -5.75
C LYS A 142 -7.19 9.96 -5.11
N ASN A 143 -6.83 11.23 -4.97
CA ASN A 143 -5.46 11.56 -4.55
C ASN A 143 -5.21 11.34 -3.05
N ILE A 144 -6.25 11.36 -2.20
CA ILE A 144 -6.11 11.21 -0.75
C ILE A 144 -7.30 10.44 -0.18
N VAL A 145 -8.51 10.99 -0.35
CA VAL A 145 -9.74 10.47 0.28
C VAL A 145 -10.76 10.13 -0.79
N TYR A 146 -11.45 9.01 -0.60
CA TYR A 146 -12.71 8.69 -1.26
C TYR A 146 -13.83 8.61 -0.23
N TYR A 147 -14.81 9.52 -0.33
CA TYR A 147 -15.97 9.57 0.55
C TYR A 147 -17.27 9.34 -0.24
N PHE A 148 -18.13 8.46 0.27
CA PHE A 148 -19.47 8.19 -0.29
C PHE A 148 -20.36 7.54 0.78
N ASP A 149 -21.66 7.83 0.79
CA ASP A 149 -22.66 7.14 1.62
C ASP A 149 -22.28 6.98 3.11
N GLY A 150 -21.55 7.96 3.65
CA GLY A 150 -21.02 7.96 5.02
C GLY A 150 -19.81 7.06 5.28
N ILE A 151 -19.19 6.51 4.25
CA ILE A 151 -17.93 5.75 4.31
C ILE A 151 -16.78 6.68 3.90
N HIS A 152 -15.74 6.75 4.72
CA HIS A 152 -14.48 7.44 4.45
C HIS A 152 -13.38 6.42 4.19
N ILE A 153 -12.80 6.45 3.00
CA ILE A 153 -11.69 5.59 2.62
C ILE A 153 -10.48 6.46 2.32
N GLU A 154 -9.36 6.17 2.96
CA GLU A 154 -8.05 6.69 2.59
C GLU A 154 -6.99 5.63 2.93
N HIS A 155 -5.79 5.75 2.37
CA HIS A 155 -4.75 4.76 2.62
C HIS A 155 -4.28 4.76 4.09
N GLY A 156 -4.12 5.95 4.70
CA GLY A 156 -3.78 6.10 6.13
C GLY A 156 -2.42 6.76 6.38
N ASN A 157 -1.54 6.80 5.38
CA ASN A 157 -0.20 7.40 5.43
C ASN A 157 -0.18 8.89 5.84
N MET A 158 -1.29 9.60 5.68
CA MET A 158 -1.42 11.01 6.07
C MET A 158 -1.40 11.24 7.59
N HIS A 159 -1.60 10.18 8.38
CA HIS A 159 -1.59 10.22 9.85
C HIS A 159 -0.22 9.89 10.45
N GLU A 160 0.73 9.40 9.66
CA GLU A 160 2.11 9.13 10.09
C GLU A 160 3.06 10.26 9.71
N ALA A 161 3.84 10.79 10.66
CA ALA A 161 4.65 11.99 10.40
C ALA A 161 5.75 11.77 9.36
N SER A 162 6.23 10.53 9.24
CA SER A 162 7.22 10.07 8.27
C SER A 162 6.67 9.99 6.85
N ASN A 163 5.43 9.50 6.68
CA ASN A 163 4.82 9.18 5.38
C ASN A 163 3.79 10.20 4.89
N ARG A 164 3.45 11.19 5.72
CA ARG A 164 2.54 12.28 5.36
C ARG A 164 3.10 13.17 4.26
N ALA A 165 2.42 13.18 3.11
CA ALA A 165 2.64 14.11 2.02
C ALA A 165 2.01 15.49 2.31
N ASP A 166 2.44 16.52 1.57
CA ASP A 166 1.80 17.85 1.59
C ASP A 166 0.74 17.93 0.46
N PRO A 167 -0.57 17.94 0.80
CA PRO A 167 -1.65 18.01 -0.19
C PRO A 167 -1.61 19.24 -1.10
N ARG A 168 -0.97 20.32 -0.65
CA ARG A 168 -0.84 21.57 -1.42
C ARG A 168 0.36 21.55 -2.35
N LYS A 169 1.26 20.59 -2.18
CA LYS A 169 2.55 20.56 -2.85
C LYS A 169 3.03 19.13 -3.11
N PHE A 170 2.28 18.40 -3.93
CA PHE A 170 2.70 17.08 -4.40
C PHE A 170 3.92 17.10 -5.33
N PHE A 171 4.18 18.23 -6.00
CA PHE A 171 5.27 18.37 -6.97
C PHE A 171 6.22 19.51 -6.60
N LEU A 172 7.50 19.29 -6.84
CA LEU A 172 8.53 20.33 -6.82
C LEU A 172 8.82 20.76 -8.26
N LYS A 173 8.65 22.05 -8.56
CA LYS A 173 8.87 22.62 -9.91
C LYS A 173 9.97 23.68 -9.97
N LYS A 174 10.36 24.25 -8.83
CA LYS A 174 11.27 25.41 -8.79
C LYS A 174 12.74 24.99 -8.97
N ASN A 175 13.42 25.64 -9.90
CA ASN A 175 14.83 25.42 -10.24
C ASN A 175 15.12 23.95 -10.58
N LEU A 176 14.28 23.36 -11.44
CA LEU A 176 14.41 22.00 -11.95
C LEU A 176 14.06 22.01 -13.44
N PRO A 177 14.72 21.19 -14.27
CA PRO A 177 14.42 21.09 -15.70
C PRO A 177 13.02 20.52 -15.97
N GLU A 178 12.54 19.66 -15.08
CA GLU A 178 11.19 19.09 -15.12
C GLU A 178 10.64 18.90 -13.70
N PRO A 179 9.31 18.80 -13.52
CA PRO A 179 8.68 18.54 -12.22
C PRO A 179 9.09 17.19 -11.63
N ILE A 180 9.27 17.13 -10.31
CA ILE A 180 9.52 15.89 -9.55
C ILE A 180 8.52 15.73 -8.42
N LEU A 181 8.31 14.50 -7.95
CA LEU A 181 7.49 14.23 -6.76
C LEU A 181 8.12 14.83 -5.49
N ASN A 182 7.29 15.46 -4.66
CA ASN A 182 7.66 15.94 -3.34
C ASN A 182 7.46 14.82 -2.31
N LEU A 183 8.40 13.87 -2.30
CA LEU A 183 8.31 12.70 -1.43
C LEU A 183 8.44 13.06 0.06
N PRO A 184 7.73 12.35 0.95
CA PRO A 184 7.87 12.53 2.40
C PRO A 184 9.17 11.88 2.90
N PHE A 185 9.55 12.18 4.15
CA PHE A 185 10.80 11.68 4.75
C PHE A 185 10.91 10.15 4.70
N GLY A 186 9.80 9.45 4.97
CA GLY A 186 9.73 7.99 4.98
C GLY A 186 10.16 7.38 3.65
N SER A 187 9.79 7.98 2.51
CA SER A 187 10.23 7.53 1.19
C SER A 187 11.73 7.72 0.97
N PHE A 188 12.31 8.85 1.41
CA PHE A 188 13.77 9.05 1.35
C PHE A 188 14.50 8.04 2.25
N PHE A 189 14.03 7.85 3.47
CA PHE A 189 14.58 6.86 4.40
C PHE A 189 14.51 5.44 3.83
N PHE A 190 13.37 5.09 3.22
CA PHE A 190 13.19 3.79 2.58
C PHE A 190 14.23 3.57 1.47
N VAL A 191 14.33 4.49 0.51
CA VAL A 191 15.23 4.35 -0.64
C VAL A 191 16.71 4.45 -0.24
N GLU A 192 17.09 5.37 0.64
CA GLU A 192 18.51 5.63 0.96
C GLU A 192 19.08 4.69 2.02
N PHE A 193 18.23 4.10 2.89
CA PHE A 193 18.64 3.23 3.99
C PHE A 193 18.01 1.83 3.89
N VAL A 194 16.68 1.71 3.91
CA VAL A 194 15.99 0.40 4.00
C VAL A 194 16.31 -0.49 2.79
N MET A 195 16.30 0.07 1.57
CA MET A 195 16.63 -0.68 0.35
C MET A 195 18.03 -1.32 0.40
N LYS A 196 19.01 -0.66 1.03
CA LYS A 196 20.35 -1.23 1.21
C LYS A 196 20.35 -2.44 2.14
N LEU A 197 19.49 -2.42 3.17
CA LEU A 197 19.31 -3.57 4.04
C LEU A 197 18.55 -4.68 3.33
N LYS A 198 17.51 -4.36 2.54
CA LYS A 198 16.74 -5.33 1.76
C LYS A 198 17.59 -6.12 0.75
N HIS A 199 18.66 -5.54 0.21
CA HIS A 199 19.61 -6.29 -0.62
C HIS A 199 20.32 -7.44 0.11
N HIS A 200 20.44 -7.37 1.43
CA HIS A 200 21.01 -8.43 2.25
C HIS A 200 19.91 -9.30 2.88
N LEU A 201 18.81 -8.69 3.33
CA LEU A 201 17.67 -9.32 3.99
C LEU A 201 16.37 -8.75 3.42
N PRO A 202 15.84 -9.33 2.32
CA PRO A 202 14.71 -8.77 1.58
C PRO A 202 13.45 -8.47 2.41
N HIS A 203 13.18 -9.27 3.44
CA HIS A 203 11.96 -9.17 4.25
C HIS A 203 12.10 -8.26 5.49
N ILE A 204 13.24 -7.58 5.69
CA ILE A 204 13.57 -6.88 6.95
C ILE A 204 12.54 -5.81 7.36
N ASP A 205 11.93 -5.14 6.40
CA ASP A 205 10.91 -4.10 6.58
C ASP A 205 9.49 -4.66 6.81
N LYS A 206 9.32 -5.98 6.67
CA LYS A 206 8.07 -6.72 6.90
C LYS A 206 8.09 -7.53 8.21
N VAL A 207 9.16 -7.43 8.99
CA VAL A 207 9.22 -8.04 10.32
C VAL A 207 8.57 -7.12 11.35
N ARG A 208 7.70 -7.69 12.19
CA ARG A 208 6.97 -6.98 13.25
C ARG A 208 6.94 -7.85 14.51
N PRO A 209 6.93 -7.28 15.72
CA PRO A 209 7.22 -5.88 16.05
C PRO A 209 8.71 -5.56 15.84
N PHE A 210 9.01 -4.31 15.46
CA PHE A 210 10.38 -3.87 15.18
C PHE A 210 11.34 -4.06 16.37
N GLN A 211 10.87 -3.80 17.60
CA GLN A 211 11.71 -3.97 18.79
C GLN A 211 12.15 -5.43 18.99
N SER A 212 11.25 -6.38 18.74
CA SER A 212 11.55 -7.81 18.82
C SER A 212 12.57 -8.21 17.77
N MET A 213 12.44 -7.67 16.54
CA MET A 213 13.42 -7.89 15.47
C MET A 213 14.81 -7.41 15.88
N ILE A 214 14.95 -6.22 16.47
CA ILE A 214 16.25 -5.72 16.94
C ILE A 214 16.84 -6.60 18.05
N ARG A 215 16.04 -7.01 19.04
CA ARG A 215 16.52 -7.90 20.12
C ARG A 215 16.96 -9.26 19.57
N TRP A 216 16.16 -9.83 18.67
CA TRP A 216 16.48 -11.09 18.00
C TRP A 216 17.76 -10.96 17.17
N GLY A 217 17.88 -9.90 16.38
CA GLY A 217 19.09 -9.59 15.61
C GLY A 217 20.33 -9.42 16.48
N LEU A 218 20.24 -8.79 17.65
CA LEU A 218 21.39 -8.66 18.57
C LEU A 218 21.89 -10.01 19.10
N ILE A 219 21.01 -11.01 19.22
CA ILE A 219 21.34 -12.34 19.73
C ILE A 219 21.85 -13.26 18.60
N PHE A 220 21.16 -13.28 17.46
CA PHE A 220 21.38 -14.27 16.40
C PHE A 220 22.17 -13.73 15.20
N ASP A 221 22.21 -12.41 15.00
CA ASP A 221 22.96 -11.76 13.91
C ASP A 221 23.59 -10.43 14.38
N THR A 222 24.40 -10.53 15.44
CA THR A 222 24.89 -9.39 16.22
C THR A 222 25.66 -8.40 15.36
N LEU A 223 26.58 -8.89 14.49
CA LEU A 223 27.43 -8.03 13.67
C LEU A 223 26.62 -7.23 12.65
N PHE A 224 25.70 -7.88 11.93
CA PHE A 224 24.81 -7.19 11.00
C PHE A 224 23.92 -6.19 11.71
N THR A 225 23.35 -6.57 12.86
CA THR A 225 22.42 -5.73 13.61
C THR A 225 23.11 -4.49 14.17
N VAL A 226 24.28 -4.63 14.81
CA VAL A 226 25.05 -3.50 15.32
C VAL A 226 25.49 -2.57 14.19
N LYS A 227 25.95 -3.11 13.06
CA LYS A 227 26.31 -2.33 11.88
C LYS A 227 25.11 -1.56 11.31
N SER A 228 23.94 -2.20 11.23
CA SER A 228 22.69 -1.59 10.75
C SER A 228 22.22 -0.48 11.68
N VAL A 229 22.26 -0.68 13.00
CA VAL A 229 21.95 0.35 14.00
C VAL A 229 22.93 1.52 13.92
N TYR A 230 24.23 1.26 13.76
CA TYR A 230 25.23 2.31 13.57
C TYR A 230 24.93 3.17 12.32
N TYR A 231 24.64 2.55 11.18
CA TYR A 231 24.29 3.29 9.97
C TYR A 231 22.95 4.02 10.07
N LEU A 232 21.98 3.48 10.81
CA LEU A 232 20.72 4.14 11.12
C LEU A 232 20.98 5.45 11.88
N LEU A 233 21.76 5.39 12.96
CA LEU A 233 22.13 6.56 13.75
C LEU A 233 22.89 7.58 12.90
N LYS A 234 23.85 7.12 12.10
CA LYS A 234 24.61 7.98 11.16
C LYS A 234 23.69 8.67 10.15
N TYR A 235 22.69 7.97 9.62
CA TYR A 235 21.70 8.54 8.69
C TYR A 235 20.88 9.64 9.36
N PHE A 236 20.39 9.42 10.58
CA PHE A 236 19.65 10.44 11.32
C PHE A 236 20.52 11.66 11.65
N ILE A 237 21.75 11.46 12.14
CA ILE A 237 22.70 12.56 12.41
C ILE A 237 22.95 13.38 11.14
N LYS A 238 23.24 12.73 10.01
CA LYS A 238 23.44 13.41 8.73
C LYS A 238 22.20 14.19 8.30
N SER A 239 21.00 13.62 8.49
CA SER A 239 19.73 14.26 8.14
C SER A 239 19.45 15.50 8.98
N VAL A 240 19.80 15.48 10.27
CA VAL A 240 19.70 16.66 11.16
C VAL A 240 20.73 17.73 10.78
N MET A 241 21.96 17.32 10.45
CA MET A 241 23.06 18.23 10.13
C MET A 241 22.92 18.90 8.76
N ALA A 242 22.16 18.33 7.83
CA ALA A 242 21.90 18.88 6.49
C ALA A 242 20.95 20.11 6.47
N LYS A 243 20.99 20.94 7.53
CA LYS A 243 20.27 22.22 7.64
C LYS A 243 20.60 23.10 6.42
N GLY A 244 19.57 23.56 5.70
CA GLY A 244 19.71 24.46 4.54
C GLY A 244 19.70 23.79 3.16
N SER A 245 19.68 22.47 3.06
CA SER A 245 19.40 21.80 1.77
C SER A 245 17.90 21.73 1.49
N LYS A 246 17.47 21.47 0.23
CA LYS A 246 16.06 21.15 -0.10
C LYS A 246 15.49 19.95 0.71
N ARG A 247 16.31 19.29 1.53
CA ARG A 247 16.03 18.11 2.36
C ARG A 247 16.19 18.39 3.87
N SER A 248 16.17 19.65 4.33
CA SER A 248 16.26 19.94 5.76
C SER A 248 14.97 19.55 6.48
N TRP A 249 15.03 18.56 7.36
CA TRP A 249 13.91 18.15 8.20
C TRP A 249 14.06 18.73 9.60
N GLU A 250 12.97 19.21 10.18
CA GLU A 250 13.00 19.72 11.54
C GLU A 250 13.36 18.61 12.53
N PHE A 251 14.29 18.89 13.45
CA PHE A 251 14.72 17.96 14.49
C PHE A 251 13.55 17.40 15.31
N ARG A 252 12.55 18.23 15.62
CA ARG A 252 11.32 17.81 16.32
C ARG A 252 10.54 16.75 15.54
N ARG A 253 10.50 16.87 14.21
CA ARG A 253 9.82 15.90 13.33
C ARG A 253 10.58 14.58 13.26
N LEU A 254 11.92 14.61 13.26
CA LEU A 254 12.75 13.40 13.29
C LEU A 254 12.61 12.63 14.61
N ILE A 255 12.55 13.35 15.74
CA ILE A 255 12.25 12.72 17.04
C ILE A 255 10.87 12.08 17.03
N LYS A 256 9.85 12.79 16.53
CA LYS A 256 8.49 12.23 16.42
C LYS A 256 8.46 10.95 15.57
N ILE A 257 9.16 10.95 14.43
CA ILE A 257 9.30 9.78 13.55
C ILE A 257 9.98 8.62 14.27
N PHE A 258 11.05 8.88 15.02
CA PHE A 258 11.73 7.86 15.81
C PHE A 258 10.79 7.23 16.84
N PHE A 259 10.06 8.04 17.62
CA PHE A 259 9.09 7.51 18.59
C PHE A 259 7.92 6.78 17.92
N GLU A 260 7.35 7.30 16.84
CA GLU A 260 6.29 6.62 16.07
C GLU A 260 6.77 5.26 15.55
N SER A 261 8.02 5.13 15.10
CA SER A 261 8.58 3.86 14.63
C SER A 261 8.81 2.81 15.73
N THR A 262 8.89 3.23 17.01
CA THR A 262 9.08 2.31 18.15
C THR A 262 7.77 1.70 18.65
N ILE A 263 6.64 2.27 18.24
CA ILE A 263 5.29 1.84 18.61
C ILE A 263 4.65 1.26 17.35
N PHE A 264 3.89 0.18 17.48
CA PHE A 264 3.12 -0.35 16.35
C PHE A 264 2.19 0.77 15.83
N PRO A 265 2.22 1.13 14.53
CA PRO A 265 1.37 2.22 14.03
C PRO A 265 -0.10 1.80 14.13
N ASP A 266 -0.75 2.19 15.23
CA ASP A 266 -2.18 2.02 15.43
C ASP A 266 -2.91 3.27 14.92
N LEU A 267 -3.54 3.14 13.75
CA LEU A 267 -4.32 4.21 13.15
C LEU A 267 -5.73 4.34 13.77
N SER A 268 -6.09 3.54 14.79
CA SER A 268 -7.39 3.60 15.46
C SER A 268 -7.74 5.00 15.96
N GLU A 269 -6.80 5.73 16.57
CA GLU A 269 -7.06 7.08 17.08
C GLU A 269 -7.17 8.14 15.98
N ALA A 270 -6.56 7.90 14.81
CA ALA A 270 -6.79 8.72 13.62
C ALA A 270 -8.20 8.46 13.06
N ALA A 271 -8.58 7.19 12.91
CA ALA A 271 -9.92 6.81 12.49
C ALA A 271 -11.01 7.34 13.44
N ARG A 272 -10.78 7.25 14.76
CA ARG A 272 -11.68 7.80 15.78
C ARG A 272 -11.90 9.30 15.63
N ARG A 273 -10.87 10.05 15.25
CA ARG A 273 -10.97 11.50 15.00
C ARG A 273 -11.85 11.81 13.80
N ILE A 274 -11.73 11.03 12.71
CA ILE A 274 -12.58 11.18 11.51
C ILE A 274 -14.03 10.79 11.82
N LEU A 275 -14.24 9.70 12.58
CA LEU A 275 -15.57 9.23 13.00
C LEU A 275 -16.32 10.21 13.92
N LYS A 276 -15.67 11.28 14.42
CA LYS A 276 -16.37 12.37 15.12
C LYS A 276 -17.27 13.18 14.18
N GLU A 277 -17.00 13.19 12.87
CA GLU A 277 -17.92 13.79 11.91
C GLU A 277 -19.23 12.98 11.86
N GLU A 278 -20.36 13.64 12.08
CA GLU A 278 -21.67 12.98 12.16
C GLU A 278 -21.99 12.19 10.88
N ARG A 279 -21.68 12.77 9.72
CA ARG A 279 -21.90 12.18 8.40
C ARG A 279 -21.04 10.94 8.09
N ILE A 280 -20.03 10.60 8.90
CA ILE A 280 -19.10 9.49 8.63
C ILE A 280 -19.37 8.36 9.62
N HIS A 281 -19.84 7.22 9.15
CA HIS A 281 -20.20 6.08 9.97
C HIS A 281 -19.19 4.92 9.87
N THR A 282 -18.42 4.85 8.78
CA THR A 282 -17.35 3.88 8.60
C THR A 282 -16.07 4.57 8.11
N VAL A 283 -14.93 4.19 8.67
CA VAL A 283 -13.59 4.54 8.17
C VAL A 283 -12.85 3.28 7.73
N ILE A 284 -12.25 3.29 6.54
CA ILE A 284 -11.46 2.17 6.00
C ILE A 284 -10.05 2.67 5.65
N PHE A 285 -9.03 2.08 6.28
CA PHE A 285 -7.61 2.34 6.01
C PHE A 285 -6.87 1.10 5.45
N GLY A 286 -5.61 1.33 5.05
CA GLY A 286 -4.57 0.32 4.81
C GLY A 286 -3.29 0.74 5.56
N HIS A 287 -2.15 0.78 4.87
CA HIS A 287 -0.86 1.38 5.27
C HIS A 287 -0.08 0.66 6.37
N THR A 288 -0.75 0.16 7.41
CA THR A 288 -0.10 -0.52 8.54
C THR A 288 0.30 -1.95 8.21
N HIS A 289 -0.23 -2.50 7.10
CA HIS A 289 -0.15 -3.90 6.68
C HIS A 289 -0.79 -4.87 7.68
N VAL A 290 -1.65 -4.37 8.57
CA VAL A 290 -2.21 -5.14 9.67
C VAL A 290 -3.71 -4.98 9.62
N TYR A 291 -4.40 -6.05 9.25
CA TYR A 291 -5.85 -6.05 9.19
C TYR A 291 -6.43 -5.85 10.60
N GLN A 292 -7.47 -5.03 10.70
CA GLN A 292 -8.06 -4.67 11.98
C GLN A 292 -9.53 -4.34 11.81
N TYR A 293 -10.34 -4.71 12.79
CA TYR A 293 -11.70 -4.23 12.93
C TYR A 293 -11.87 -3.63 14.33
N ARG A 294 -12.48 -2.45 14.41
CA ARG A 294 -12.82 -1.81 15.68
C ARG A 294 -14.14 -1.10 15.58
N GLN A 295 -15.02 -1.36 16.54
CA GLN A 295 -16.27 -0.63 16.71
C GLN A 295 -16.11 0.36 17.87
N PHE A 296 -16.35 1.65 17.62
CA PHE A 296 -16.27 2.69 18.64
C PHE A 296 -17.62 2.96 19.29
N THR A 297 -18.70 2.89 18.51
CA THR A 297 -20.10 2.94 18.96
C THR A 297 -20.93 2.04 18.04
N ASN A 298 -22.21 1.84 18.35
CA ASN A 298 -23.13 1.05 17.51
C ASN A 298 -23.17 1.51 16.05
N GLU A 299 -22.80 2.76 15.78
CA GLU A 299 -22.85 3.36 14.44
C GLU A 299 -21.49 3.78 13.87
N LYS A 300 -20.39 3.62 14.61
CA LYS A 300 -19.07 4.12 14.17
C LYS A 300 -18.06 2.97 14.14
N GLU A 301 -17.65 2.61 12.94
CA GLU A 301 -16.78 1.46 12.69
C GLU A 301 -15.49 1.87 11.99
N TYR A 302 -14.41 1.16 12.30
CA TYR A 302 -13.11 1.30 11.68
C TYR A 302 -12.61 -0.06 11.18
N PHE A 303 -12.13 -0.07 9.95
CA PHE A 303 -11.49 -1.20 9.32
C PHE A 303 -10.09 -0.82 8.84
N ASN A 304 -9.12 -1.70 9.06
CA ASN A 304 -7.88 -1.72 8.29
C ASN A 304 -7.90 -2.96 7.40
N THR A 305 -7.68 -2.76 6.10
CA THR A 305 -7.71 -3.82 5.09
C THR A 305 -6.54 -4.79 5.20
N GLY A 306 -5.44 -4.43 5.87
CA GLY A 306 -4.25 -5.28 5.95
C GLY A 306 -3.37 -5.17 4.72
N THR A 307 -2.81 -6.29 4.25
CA THR A 307 -1.94 -6.36 3.08
C THR A 307 -2.10 -7.71 2.39
N TRP A 308 -1.82 -7.77 1.10
CA TRP A 308 -1.66 -9.03 0.37
C TRP A 308 -0.18 -9.41 0.19
N THR A 309 0.71 -8.85 1.01
CA THR A 309 2.12 -9.23 1.07
C THR A 309 2.38 -10.12 2.29
N GLU A 310 3.45 -10.92 2.24
CA GLU A 310 3.87 -11.72 3.39
C GLU A 310 4.43 -10.80 4.49
N VAL A 311 3.98 -11.00 5.73
CA VAL A 311 4.47 -10.31 6.93
C VAL A 311 5.05 -11.34 7.89
N THR A 312 6.22 -11.06 8.46
CA THR A 312 6.81 -11.91 9.50
C THR A 312 6.48 -11.35 10.88
N SER A 313 5.74 -12.12 11.67
CA SER A 313 5.45 -11.78 13.06
C SER A 313 6.40 -12.50 14.02
N LEU A 314 6.92 -11.73 14.97
CA LEU A 314 7.69 -12.16 16.14
C LEU A 314 6.86 -12.04 17.43
N ASP A 315 5.55 -11.77 17.31
CA ASP A 315 4.64 -11.79 18.45
C ASP A 315 4.25 -13.24 18.79
N MET A 316 4.16 -13.57 20.08
CA MET A 316 3.87 -14.93 20.53
C MET A 316 2.54 -15.48 20.00
N SER A 317 1.52 -14.63 19.84
CA SER A 317 0.19 -15.05 19.37
C SER A 317 0.15 -15.39 17.87
N SER A 318 1.16 -14.98 17.12
CA SER A 318 1.16 -15.04 15.66
C SER A 318 2.53 -15.35 15.05
N LEU A 319 3.44 -15.92 15.83
CA LEU A 319 4.84 -16.16 15.48
C LEU A 319 4.97 -16.90 14.14
N GLY A 320 5.70 -16.31 13.18
CA GLY A 320 5.95 -16.89 11.86
C GLY A 320 5.57 -15.97 10.70
N ARG A 321 5.61 -16.52 9.48
CA ARG A 321 5.15 -15.86 8.26
C ARG A 321 3.63 -15.90 8.19
N ILE A 322 3.01 -14.76 7.92
CA ILE A 322 1.56 -14.58 7.84
C ILE A 322 1.23 -14.00 6.47
N THR A 323 0.36 -14.70 5.75
CA THR A 323 -0.19 -14.26 4.47
C THR A 323 -1.70 -14.40 4.55
N LYS A 324 -2.41 -13.28 4.61
CA LYS A 324 -3.87 -13.25 4.60
C LYS A 324 -4.35 -12.22 3.58
N LEU A 325 -5.00 -12.69 2.51
CA LEU A 325 -5.51 -11.83 1.44
C LEU A 325 -6.81 -11.16 1.90
N THR A 326 -6.69 -10.19 2.81
CA THR A 326 -7.82 -9.53 3.45
C THR A 326 -8.39 -8.40 2.60
N TYR A 327 -9.69 -8.17 2.72
CA TYR A 327 -10.41 -7.12 2.02
C TYR A 327 -11.64 -6.69 2.81
N VAL A 328 -12.14 -5.48 2.56
CA VAL A 328 -13.44 -5.04 3.11
C VAL A 328 -14.50 -5.14 2.02
N LEU A 329 -15.55 -5.90 2.29
CA LEU A 329 -16.75 -5.97 1.48
C LEU A 329 -17.76 -4.95 1.99
N ILE A 330 -18.25 -4.07 1.11
CA ILE A 330 -19.31 -3.11 1.38
C ILE A 330 -20.56 -3.55 0.61
N GLU A 331 -21.64 -3.85 1.33
CA GLU A 331 -22.91 -4.29 0.75
C GLU A 331 -24.03 -3.29 1.04
N TYR A 332 -24.83 -3.03 0.01
CA TYR A 332 -26.04 -2.22 0.13
C TYR A 332 -27.24 -3.15 0.39
N PRO A 333 -28.04 -2.90 1.45
CA PRO A 333 -29.22 -3.72 1.76
C PRO A 333 -30.27 -3.64 0.64
N ASP A 334 -30.99 -4.75 0.41
CA ASP A 334 -32.00 -4.83 -0.66
C ASP A 334 -33.30 -4.09 -0.28
N GLU A 335 -33.63 -3.95 1.01
CA GLU A 335 -34.88 -3.28 1.48
C GLU A 335 -34.70 -2.49 2.79
N GLY A 336 -35.31 -1.30 2.87
CA GLY A 336 -35.62 -0.56 4.10
C GLY A 336 -34.47 0.20 4.81
N SER A 337 -33.21 -0.21 4.64
CA SER A 337 -32.05 0.49 5.21
C SER A 337 -31.17 1.06 4.09
N THR A 338 -30.99 2.38 4.08
CA THR A 338 -30.14 3.10 3.13
C THR A 338 -28.64 2.97 3.46
N ARG A 339 -28.30 2.43 4.62
CA ARG A 339 -26.92 2.44 5.13
C ARG A 339 -26.15 1.20 4.64
N PRO A 340 -25.03 1.37 3.93
CA PRO A 340 -24.17 0.25 3.54
C PRO A 340 -23.53 -0.41 4.76
N ARG A 341 -23.37 -1.73 4.71
CA ARG A 341 -22.69 -2.53 5.75
C ARG A 341 -21.33 -2.99 5.27
N SER A 342 -20.32 -2.84 6.13
CA SER A 342 -18.94 -3.21 5.82
C SER A 342 -18.52 -4.45 6.60
N ARG A 343 -17.79 -5.37 5.96
CA ARG A 343 -17.28 -6.60 6.60
C ARG A 343 -15.83 -6.83 6.18
N LEU A 344 -14.94 -7.02 7.17
CA LEU A 344 -13.58 -7.48 6.92
C LEU A 344 -13.61 -8.98 6.63
N LYS A 345 -13.09 -9.37 5.47
CA LYS A 345 -13.09 -10.75 4.98
C LYS A 345 -11.68 -11.16 4.58
N GLU A 346 -11.45 -12.46 4.58
CA GLU A 346 -10.26 -13.10 4.05
C GLU A 346 -10.64 -13.80 2.74
N TRP A 347 -9.90 -13.54 1.67
CA TRP A 347 -10.00 -14.30 0.44
C TRP A 347 -9.07 -15.51 0.52
N ARG A 348 -9.65 -16.70 0.41
CA ARG A 348 -8.90 -17.96 0.44
C ARG A 348 -8.71 -18.57 -0.96
N GLY A 349 -9.27 -17.91 -1.98
CA GLY A 349 -9.31 -18.45 -3.34
C GLY A 349 -10.21 -19.67 -3.48
N TYR A 350 -10.18 -20.27 -4.66
CA TYR A 350 -10.80 -21.57 -4.87
C TYR A 350 -9.98 -22.69 -4.23
N HIS A 351 -10.64 -23.82 -3.95
CA HIS A 351 -9.96 -25.01 -3.44
C HIS A 351 -8.89 -25.46 -4.43
N ARG A 352 -7.65 -25.62 -3.94
CA ARG A 352 -6.51 -26.11 -4.72
C ARG A 352 -5.86 -27.29 -4.03
N ILE A 353 -5.27 -28.17 -4.82
CA ILE A 353 -4.54 -29.35 -4.35
C ILE A 353 -3.09 -28.97 -4.01
N GLU A 354 -2.49 -28.07 -4.79
CA GLU A 354 -1.13 -27.55 -4.61
C GLU A 354 -1.08 -26.04 -4.91
N ASP A 355 -0.08 -25.36 -4.35
CA ASP A 355 0.21 -23.95 -4.57
C ASP A 355 1.73 -23.71 -4.54
N ASP A 356 2.20 -22.77 -5.35
CA ASP A 356 3.57 -22.26 -5.27
C ASP A 356 3.81 -21.52 -3.95
N ILE A 357 4.95 -21.78 -3.31
CA ILE A 357 5.36 -21.05 -2.11
C ILE A 357 5.87 -19.66 -2.53
N ALA A 358 5.38 -18.61 -1.85
CA ALA A 358 5.99 -17.29 -1.93
C ALA A 358 7.36 -17.36 -1.22
N ILE A 359 8.44 -17.27 -2.00
CA ILE A 359 9.82 -17.45 -1.51
C ILE A 359 10.37 -16.12 -1.00
#